data_AF-A0A8C7WRQ1-F1
#
_entry.id   AF-A0A8C7WRQ1-F1
#
_cell.length_a   1.000
_cell.length_b   1.000
_cell.length_c   1.000
_cell.angle_alpha   90.00
_cell.angle_beta   90.00
_cell.angle_gamma   90.00
#
_symmetry.space_group_name_H-M   'P 1'
#
loop_
_entity.id
_entity.type
_entity.pdbx_description
1 polymer ?
#
loop_
_entity_poly.entity_id
_entity_poly.type
_entity_poly.pdbx_seq_one_letter_code
_entity_poly.pdbx_strand_id
1 'polypeptide(L)' 'RRPKSLFSVSLPSASTDVCTLAPVTGPCEALFERYFYNFKKGRCEIFIYGGCGGNQNNFKTEQECLRRCRPH' A
#
# COMPACT_ATOMS: atom_id res chain seq x y z
N ARG A 1 -23.01 -38.59 10.24
CA ARG A 1 -23.89 -37.46 9.82
C ARG A 1 -23.37 -36.22 10.55
N ARG A 2 -22.85 -35.21 9.83
CA ARG A 2 -22.21 -34.02 10.42
C ARG A 2 -23.29 -33.06 10.96
N PRO A 3 -23.21 -32.54 12.20
CA PRO A 3 -23.92 -31.33 12.57
C PRO A 3 -23.13 -30.10 12.12
N LYS A 4 -23.87 -29.17 11.53
CA LYS A 4 -23.45 -27.83 11.11
C LYS A 4 -23.20 -26.99 12.36
N SER A 5 -21.96 -26.57 12.61
CA SER A 5 -21.70 -25.43 13.51
C SER A 5 -21.11 -24.31 12.66
N LEU A 6 -21.98 -23.34 12.37
CA LEU A 6 -21.73 -22.15 11.58
C LEU A 6 -21.04 -21.11 12.47
N PHE A 7 -19.73 -21.23 12.63
CA PHE A 7 -18.89 -20.09 12.96
C PHE A 7 -17.75 -20.05 11.93
N SER A 8 -18.06 -19.46 10.78
CA SER A 8 -17.03 -18.91 9.90
C SER A 8 -16.39 -17.73 10.63
N VAL A 9 -15.44 -18.00 11.52
CA VAL A 9 -14.52 -16.97 11.97
C VAL A 9 -13.70 -16.63 10.74
N SER A 10 -14.15 -15.62 9.99
CA SER A 10 -13.32 -14.92 9.03
C SER A 10 -12.10 -14.45 9.81
N LEU A 11 -10.94 -15.09 9.59
CA LEU A 11 -9.66 -14.57 10.05
C LEU A 11 -9.68 -13.07 9.75
N PRO A 12 -9.32 -12.18 10.70
CA PRO A 12 -9.10 -10.79 10.34
C PRO A 12 -8.06 -10.84 9.22
N SER A 13 -8.51 -10.49 8.00
CA SER A 13 -7.59 -10.29 6.89
C SER A 13 -6.54 -9.36 7.48
N ALA A 14 -5.30 -9.80 7.55
CA ALA A 14 -4.19 -8.96 7.97
C ALA A 14 -4.12 -7.86 6.92
N SER A 15 -4.95 -6.82 7.10
CA SER A 15 -5.08 -5.67 6.25
C SER A 15 -3.78 -4.93 6.45
N THR A 16 -2.77 -5.33 5.67
CA THR A 16 -1.48 -4.68 5.69
C THR A 16 -1.77 -3.26 5.25
N ASP A 17 -1.67 -2.31 6.18
CA ASP A 17 -2.05 -0.94 5.92
C ASP A 17 -1.19 -0.44 4.77
N VAL A 18 -1.83 -0.01 3.69
CA VAL A 18 -1.17 0.52 2.48
C VAL A 18 -0.09 1.52 2.85
N CYS A 19 -0.34 2.33 3.86
CA CYS A 19 0.54 3.42 4.29
C CYS A 19 1.78 2.93 5.05
N THR A 20 1.84 1.64 5.41
CA THR A 20 2.99 1.01 6.06
C THR A 20 3.86 0.18 5.11
N LEU A 21 3.40 -0.06 3.88
CA LEU A 21 4.14 -0.81 2.88
C LEU A 21 5.39 -0.05 2.43
N ALA A 22 6.49 -0.76 2.16
CA ALA A 22 7.66 -0.17 1.52
C ALA A 22 7.36 0.19 0.05
N PRO A 23 7.96 1.23 -0.54
CA PRO A 23 7.84 1.50 -1.97
C PRO A 23 8.46 0.34 -2.79
N VAL A 24 7.87 0.03 -3.94
CA VAL A 24 8.34 -1.06 -4.82
C VAL A 24 8.49 -0.54 -6.25
N THR A 25 9.73 -0.50 -6.74
CA THR A 25 10.04 -0.14 -8.14
C THR A 25 9.43 -1.14 -9.12
N GLY A 26 9.48 -2.43 -8.79
CA GLY A 26 9.00 -3.49 -9.67
C GLY A 26 9.99 -3.82 -10.80
N PRO A 27 9.71 -4.83 -11.64
CA PRO A 27 10.68 -5.38 -12.59
C PRO A 27 10.74 -4.65 -13.95
N CYS A 28 9.76 -3.79 -14.26
CA CYS A 28 9.79 -3.00 -15.49
C CYS A 28 10.78 -1.83 -15.38
N GLU A 29 11.28 -1.33 -16.52
CA GLU A 29 12.40 -0.36 -16.58
C GLU A 29 11.97 1.07 -16.96
N ALA A 30 10.68 1.39 -16.89
CA ALA A 30 10.24 2.78 -17.06
C ALA A 30 10.60 3.63 -15.83
N LEU A 31 10.76 4.94 -16.01
CA LEU A 31 11.16 5.85 -14.93
C LEU A 31 9.99 6.77 -14.55
N PHE A 32 8.99 6.22 -13.86
CA PHE A 32 7.87 7.02 -13.35
C PHE A 32 8.18 7.56 -11.96
N GLU A 33 8.21 8.89 -11.82
CA GLU A 33 8.19 9.53 -10.52
C GLU A 33 6.83 9.31 -9.84
N ARG A 34 6.86 8.79 -8.62
CA ARG A 34 5.67 8.48 -7.80
C ARG A 34 5.91 8.83 -6.35
N TYR A 35 4.83 8.94 -5.60
CA TYR A 35 4.86 9.21 -4.17
C TYR A 35 4.51 7.94 -3.38
N PHE A 36 5.19 7.71 -2.26
CA PHE A 36 4.82 6.73 -1.25
C PHE A 36 4.78 7.40 0.12
N TYR A 37 3.95 6.91 1.04
CA TYR A 37 3.94 7.39 2.42
C TYR A 37 5.05 6.72 3.22
N ASN A 38 5.97 7.53 3.76
CA ASN A 38 6.99 7.08 4.69
C ASN A 38 6.47 7.21 6.12
N PHE A 39 5.84 6.13 6.64
CA PHE A 39 5.27 6.14 7.99
C PHE A 39 6.28 6.44 9.10
N LYS A 40 7.57 6.11 8.89
CA LYS A 40 8.64 6.39 9.87
C LYS A 40 8.93 7.88 9.99
N LYS A 41 8.73 8.64 8.91
CA LYS A 41 8.94 10.10 8.86
C LYS A 41 7.64 10.89 8.89
N GLY A 42 6.49 10.24 8.78
CA GLY A 42 5.18 10.88 8.77
C GLY A 42 4.93 11.78 7.54
N ARG A 43 5.55 11.49 6.40
CA ARG A 43 5.42 12.31 5.17
C ARG A 43 5.46 11.47 3.90
N CYS A 44 4.93 12.03 2.82
CA CYS A 44 5.06 11.45 1.49
C CYS A 44 6.43 11.76 0.91
N GLU A 45 7.09 10.77 0.33
CA GLU A 45 8.40 10.90 -0.32
C GLU A 45 8.33 10.36 -1.75
N ILE A 46 9.21 10.83 -2.62
CA ILE A 46 9.28 10.42 -4.02
C ILE A 46 10.10 9.13 -4.16
N PHE A 47 9.70 8.26 -5.08
CA PHE A 47 10.49 7.13 -5.54
C PHE A 47 10.27 6.89 -7.05
N ILE A 48 11.13 6.07 -7.65
CA ILE A 48 10.99 5.64 -9.05
C ILE A 48 10.22 4.33 -9.12
N TYR A 49 9.13 4.34 -9.85
CA TYR A 49 8.34 3.17 -10.20
C TYR A 49 8.63 2.72 -11.64
N GLY A 50 8.97 1.45 -11.78
CA GLY A 50 9.32 0.76 -13.03
C GLY A 50 8.18 0.67 -14.05
N GLY A 51 6.94 0.92 -13.63
CA GLY A 51 5.75 0.85 -14.48
C GLY A 51 4.90 -0.42 -14.31
N CYS A 52 5.45 -1.47 -13.72
CA CYS A 52 4.72 -2.70 -13.39
C CYS A 52 5.19 -3.32 -12.06
N GLY A 53 4.39 -4.21 -11.47
CA GLY A 53 4.81 -5.02 -10.30
C GLY A 53 5.02 -4.26 -8.99
N GLY A 54 4.44 -3.08 -8.84
CA GLY A 54 4.47 -2.29 -7.60
C GLY A 54 3.44 -2.76 -6.57
N ASN A 55 3.27 -1.99 -5.51
CA ASN A 55 2.21 -2.18 -4.53
C ASN A 55 1.33 -0.92 -4.40
N GLN A 56 0.41 -0.92 -3.43
CA GLN A 56 -0.58 0.14 -3.25
C GLN A 56 -0.02 1.43 -2.62
N ASN A 57 1.19 1.41 -2.04
CA ASN A 57 1.86 2.62 -1.55
C ASN A 57 2.58 3.33 -2.70
N ASN A 58 1.81 3.70 -3.73
CA ASN A 58 2.27 4.27 -4.98
C ASN A 58 1.19 5.22 -5.51
N PHE A 59 1.44 6.52 -5.38
CA PHE A 59 0.50 7.58 -5.71
C PHE A 59 1.09 8.48 -6.79
N LYS A 60 0.23 9.10 -7.61
CA LYS A 60 0.69 9.98 -8.70
C LYS A 60 1.06 11.37 -8.21
N THR A 61 0.50 11.80 -7.08
CA THR A 61 0.70 13.14 -6.52
C THR A 61 0.89 13.07 -5.02
N GLU A 62 1.57 14.06 -4.46
CA GLU A 62 1.75 14.19 -3.01
C GLU A 62 0.41 14.32 -2.29
N GLN A 63 -0.54 15.11 -2.84
CA GLN A 63 -1.85 15.29 -2.22
C GLN A 63 -2.65 13.99 -2.13
N GLU A 64 -2.54 13.12 -3.14
CA GLU A 64 -3.18 11.80 -3.11
C GLU A 64 -2.62 10.92 -2.00
N CYS A 65 -1.30 10.89 -1.88
CA CYS A 65 -0.60 10.18 -0.82
C CYS A 65 -1.00 10.69 0.58
N LEU A 66 -0.97 12.01 0.79
CA LEU A 66 -1.31 12.63 2.07
C LEU A 66 -2.78 12.40 2.43
N ARG A 67 -3.70 12.54 1.47
CA ARG A 67 -5.13 12.29 1.70
C ARG A 67 -5.39 10.84 2.12
N ARG A 68 -4.61 9.89 1.59
CA ARG A 68 -4.80 8.46 1.86
C ARG A 68 -4.16 8.00 3.18
N CYS A 69 -3.06 8.63 3.57
CA CYS A 69 -2.16 8.09 4.60
C CYS A 69 -1.83 9.02 5.76
N ARG A 70 -2.11 10.31 5.65
CA ARG A 70 -1.87 11.22 6.77
C ARG A 70 -2.87 10.87 7.88
N PRO A 71 -2.41 10.64 9.13
CA PRO A 71 -3.31 10.49 10.26
C PRO A 71 -4.18 11.76 10.39
N HIS A 72 -5.46 11.55 10.70
CA HIS A 72 -6.42 12.62 10.98
C HIS A 72 -6.31 13.08 12.43
#